data_AF-G0RJD2-F1
#
_entry.id   AF-G0RJD2-F1
#
_cell.length_a   1.000
_cell.length_b   1.000
_cell.length_c   1.000
_cell.angle_alpha   90.00
_cell.angle_beta   90.00
_cell.angle_gamma   90.00
#
_symmetry.space_group_name_H-M   'P 1'
#
loop_
_entity.id
_entity.type
_entity.pdbx_description
1 polymer ?
#
loop_
_entity_poly.entity_id
_entity_poly.type
_entity_poly.pdbx_seq_one_letter_code
_entity_poly.pdbx_strand_id
1 'polypeptide(L)'
;SQRRPSNRDEFDGPHQFLQRPPPDVIAMQERELPHLPTNLHVQEQDNVLNQVNDRLSQCAYDFVAKYQFPIPLTQDMRPVERPQDREWTEWVYLLKRLATKRRIPARVLYNGQIKQFVTILENSLEMRHAAKHQSRPLKDDRNILQLISAGIQVAKILKDASAMDYLDRLYVSTEKQIQERANARFRS
;
A
#
# COMPACT_ATOMS: atom_id res chain seq x y z
N SER A 1 50.01 1.94 8.15
CA SER A 1 48.58 1.86 8.50
C SER A 1 47.78 1.32 7.32
N GLN A 2 47.62 -0.01 7.23
CA GLN A 2 46.85 -0.65 6.16
C GLN A 2 45.34 -0.53 6.44
N ARG A 3 44.63 0.11 5.53
CA ARG A 3 43.16 0.20 5.53
C ARG A 3 42.57 -1.19 5.27
N ARG A 4 41.73 -1.69 6.19
CA ARG A 4 40.89 -2.87 5.97
C ARG A 4 39.88 -2.57 4.85
N PRO A 5 39.66 -3.47 3.88
CA PRO A 5 38.61 -3.28 2.87
C PRO A 5 37.24 -3.50 3.53
N SER A 6 36.45 -2.43 3.70
CA SER A 6 35.16 -2.46 4.40
C SER A 6 33.96 -2.78 3.49
N ASN A 7 34.12 -3.73 2.56
CA ASN A 7 33.06 -4.17 1.64
C ASN A 7 32.81 -5.68 1.70
N ARG A 8 33.24 -6.36 2.77
CA ARG A 8 32.90 -7.77 2.95
C ARG A 8 31.50 -7.86 3.55
N ASP A 9 30.55 -8.35 2.77
CA ASP A 9 29.16 -8.52 3.22
C ASP A 9 29.11 -9.53 4.37
N GLU A 10 28.14 -9.40 5.29
CA GLU A 10 27.94 -10.36 6.37
C GLU A 10 27.62 -11.76 5.85
N PHE A 11 27.09 -11.85 4.62
CA PHE A 11 26.85 -13.10 3.91
C PHE A 11 28.12 -13.73 3.28
N ASP A 12 29.22 -12.98 3.16
CA ASP A 12 30.52 -13.47 2.64
C ASP A 12 31.40 -14.15 3.72
N GLY A 13 30.89 -14.21 4.95
CA GLY A 13 31.51 -14.89 6.09
C GLY A 13 31.17 -16.39 6.16
N PRO A 14 31.62 -17.08 7.21
CA PRO A 14 31.16 -18.44 7.50
C PRO A 14 29.63 -18.46 7.63
N HIS A 15 28.98 -19.24 6.79
CA HIS A 15 27.53 -19.35 6.73
C HIS A 15 27.11 -20.81 6.82
N GLN A 16 25.91 -21.01 7.36
CA GLN A 16 25.28 -22.32 7.42
C GLN A 16 24.20 -22.39 6.35
N PHE A 17 24.23 -23.46 5.56
CA PHE A 17 23.07 -23.85 4.77
C PHE A 17 22.16 -24.75 5.59
N LEU A 18 20.85 -24.55 5.45
CA LEU A 18 19.87 -25.53 5.92
C LEU A 18 19.91 -26.76 5.02
N GLN A 19 19.65 -27.93 5.59
CA GLN A 19 19.47 -29.14 4.78
C GLN A 19 18.26 -28.96 3.86
N ARG A 20 18.37 -29.45 2.62
CA ARG A 20 17.27 -29.40 1.68
C ARG A 20 16.10 -30.24 2.20
N PRO A 21 14.84 -29.79 2.00
CA PRO A 21 13.68 -30.61 2.28
C PRO A 21 13.73 -31.93 1.47
N PRO A 22 13.08 -32.99 1.98
CA PRO A 22 12.89 -34.23 1.23
C PRO A 22 12.26 -33.99 -0.17
N PRO A 23 12.59 -34.80 -1.20
CA PRO A 23 12.10 -34.60 -2.58
C PRO A 23 10.58 -34.58 -2.71
N ASP A 24 9.86 -35.33 -1.87
CA ASP A 24 8.40 -35.34 -1.79
C ASP A 24 7.85 -33.99 -1.29
N VAL A 25 8.51 -33.37 -0.32
CA VAL A 25 8.15 -32.03 0.17
C VAL A 25 8.38 -30.98 -0.92
N ILE A 26 9.49 -31.07 -1.65
CA ILE A 26 9.78 -30.17 -2.78
C ILE A 26 8.72 -30.33 -3.87
N ALA A 27 8.42 -31.58 -4.26
CA ALA A 27 7.38 -31.86 -5.26
C ALA A 27 5.99 -31.41 -4.80
N MET A 28 5.70 -31.39 -3.50
CA MET A 28 4.47 -30.80 -2.96
C MET A 28 4.44 -29.28 -3.05
N GLN A 29 5.59 -28.60 -2.86
CA GLN A 29 5.72 -27.14 -2.96
C GLN A 29 5.70 -26.63 -4.41
N GLU A 30 6.17 -27.44 -5.36
CA GLU A 30 6.19 -27.11 -6.80
C GLU A 30 4.85 -27.36 -7.51
N ARG A 31 3.81 -27.80 -6.79
CA ARG A 31 2.47 -27.95 -7.34
C ARG A 31 1.89 -26.59 -7.74
N GLU A 32 0.96 -26.62 -8.68
CA GLU A 32 0.19 -25.44 -9.07
C GLU A 32 -0.53 -24.84 -7.85
N LEU A 33 -0.41 -23.52 -7.69
CA LEU A 33 -0.99 -22.81 -6.57
C LEU A 33 -2.53 -22.80 -6.67
N PRO A 34 -3.26 -22.99 -5.56
CA PRO A 34 -4.70 -22.90 -5.59
C PRO A 34 -5.14 -21.48 -5.96
N HIS A 35 -6.18 -21.38 -6.80
CA HIS A 35 -6.80 -20.09 -7.11
C HIS A 35 -7.52 -19.53 -5.89
N LEU A 36 -7.23 -18.28 -5.54
CA LEU A 36 -7.90 -17.59 -4.44
C LEU A 36 -9.25 -17.01 -4.90
N PRO A 37 -10.23 -16.83 -4.01
CA PRO A 37 -11.52 -16.25 -4.38
C PRO A 37 -11.41 -14.85 -4.99
N THR A 38 -12.02 -14.67 -6.15
CA THR A 38 -12.12 -13.40 -6.90
C THR A 38 -13.60 -13.16 -7.20
N ASN A 39 -14.38 -12.74 -6.19
CA ASN A 39 -15.84 -12.61 -6.32
C ASN A 39 -16.26 -11.26 -6.90
N LEU A 40 -15.46 -10.21 -6.72
CA LEU A 40 -15.71 -8.90 -7.33
C LEU A 40 -15.32 -8.90 -8.81
N HIS A 41 -16.20 -8.33 -9.65
CA HIS A 41 -15.89 -8.07 -11.05
C HIS A 41 -14.85 -6.95 -11.19
N VAL A 42 -14.21 -6.87 -12.35
CA VAL A 42 -13.19 -5.85 -12.68
C VAL A 42 -13.67 -4.44 -12.34
N GLN A 43 -14.88 -4.08 -12.80
CA GLN A 43 -15.45 -2.75 -12.57
C GLN A 43 -15.70 -2.44 -11.08
N GLU A 44 -16.07 -3.46 -10.29
CA GLU A 44 -16.29 -3.33 -8.84
C GLU A 44 -14.95 -3.12 -8.12
N GLN A 45 -13.91 -3.87 -8.51
CA GLN A 45 -12.55 -3.67 -7.99
C GLN A 45 -12.03 -2.27 -8.32
N ASP A 46 -12.16 -1.83 -9.58
CA ASP A 46 -11.69 -0.52 -10.01
C ASP A 46 -12.40 0.61 -9.25
N ASN A 47 -13.71 0.49 -9.05
CA ASN A 47 -14.48 1.47 -8.28
C ASN A 47 -14.01 1.57 -6.82
N VAL A 48 -13.77 0.44 -6.16
CA VAL A 48 -13.25 0.42 -4.79
C VAL A 48 -11.86 1.05 -4.72
N LEU A 49 -10.96 0.67 -5.64
CA LEU A 49 -9.59 1.17 -5.67
C LEU A 49 -9.52 2.66 -5.97
N ASN A 50 -10.37 3.17 -6.85
CA ASN A 50 -10.46 4.61 -7.13
C ASN A 50 -10.93 5.38 -5.89
N GLN A 51 -11.95 4.91 -5.18
CA GLN A 51 -12.42 5.53 -3.95
C GLN A 51 -11.33 5.57 -2.85
N VAL A 52 -10.54 4.50 -2.73
CA VAL A 52 -9.39 4.48 -1.81
C VAL A 52 -8.36 5.53 -2.23
N ASN A 53 -7.96 5.55 -3.51
CA ASN A 53 -6.98 6.50 -4.03
C ASN A 53 -7.42 7.95 -3.82
N ASP A 54 -8.66 8.29 -4.18
CA ASP A 54 -9.20 9.64 -4.04
C ASP A 54 -9.17 10.10 -2.58
N ARG A 55 -9.61 9.22 -1.66
CA ARG A 55 -9.62 9.55 -0.23
C ARG A 55 -8.22 9.70 0.35
N LEU A 56 -7.28 8.85 -0.04
CA LEU A 56 -5.89 8.93 0.42
C LEU A 56 -5.14 10.14 -0.15
N SER A 57 -5.36 10.46 -1.42
CA SER A 57 -4.81 11.68 -2.04
C SER A 57 -5.32 12.93 -1.34
N GLN A 58 -6.62 13.00 -1.01
CA GLN A 58 -7.17 14.09 -0.20
C GLN A 58 -6.51 14.16 1.19
N CYS A 59 -6.39 13.01 1.88
CA CYS A 59 -5.76 12.93 3.20
C CYS A 59 -4.31 13.44 3.18
N ALA A 60 -3.51 13.05 2.17
CA ALA A 60 -2.13 13.50 2.02
C ALA A 60 -2.04 14.99 1.68
N TYR A 61 -2.90 15.47 0.77
CA TYR A 61 -2.98 16.89 0.42
C TYR A 61 -3.25 17.75 1.66
N ASP A 62 -4.29 17.42 2.43
CA ASP A 62 -4.67 18.15 3.64
C ASP A 62 -3.58 18.10 4.71
N PHE A 63 -2.95 16.93 4.89
CA PHE A 63 -1.84 16.78 5.83
C PHE A 63 -0.64 17.65 5.45
N VAL A 64 -0.25 17.66 4.17
CA VAL A 64 0.85 18.48 3.66
C VAL A 64 0.54 19.97 3.79
N ALA A 65 -0.67 20.39 3.43
CA ALA A 65 -1.13 21.76 3.53
C ALA A 65 -1.21 22.22 5.00
N LYS A 66 -1.81 21.43 5.89
CA LYS A 66 -1.97 21.75 7.32
C LYS A 66 -0.65 22.05 8.02
N TYR A 67 0.40 21.30 7.70
CA TYR A 67 1.72 21.46 8.32
C TYR A 67 2.73 22.21 7.43
N GLN A 68 2.28 22.72 6.27
CA GLN A 68 3.09 23.49 5.33
C GLN A 68 4.39 22.76 4.94
N PHE A 69 4.31 21.46 4.68
CA PHE A 69 5.49 20.70 4.25
C PHE A 69 5.91 21.11 2.83
N PRO A 70 7.22 21.26 2.58
CA PRO A 70 7.70 21.72 1.27
C PRO A 70 7.47 20.64 0.21
N ILE A 71 6.87 21.03 -0.91
CA ILE A 71 6.70 20.21 -2.10
C ILE A 71 7.76 20.64 -3.13
N PRO A 72 8.72 19.77 -3.50
CA PRO A 72 9.70 20.10 -4.54
C PRO A 72 9.01 20.33 -5.89
N LEU A 73 9.32 21.45 -6.53
CA LEU A 73 8.99 21.72 -7.93
C LEU A 73 10.15 21.20 -8.79
N THR A 74 9.94 20.10 -9.51
CA THR A 74 10.86 19.66 -10.58
C THR A 74 10.44 20.30 -11.90
N GLN A 75 11.37 20.46 -12.85
CA GLN A 75 11.14 21.22 -14.09
C GLN A 75 9.90 20.76 -14.88
N ASP A 76 9.51 19.49 -14.78
CA ASP A 76 8.37 18.92 -15.51
C ASP A 76 7.07 18.82 -14.69
N MET A 77 7.09 19.16 -13.40
CA MET A 77 5.91 19.04 -12.53
C MET A 77 5.20 20.37 -12.35
N ARG A 78 3.89 20.36 -12.61
CA ARG A 78 3.02 21.51 -12.29
C ARG A 78 2.89 21.69 -10.77
N PRO A 79 2.68 22.93 -10.29
CA PRO A 79 2.28 23.17 -8.90
C PRO A 79 1.05 22.35 -8.54
N VAL A 80 1.00 21.89 -7.28
CA VAL A 80 -0.14 21.14 -6.76
C VAL A 80 -1.19 22.13 -6.24
N GLU A 81 -2.34 22.16 -6.88
CA GLU A 81 -3.49 23.00 -6.48
C GLU A 81 -4.61 22.14 -5.87
N ARG A 82 -4.73 20.89 -6.31
CA ARG A 82 -5.76 19.92 -5.90
C ARG A 82 -5.14 18.57 -5.54
N PRO A 83 -5.80 17.76 -4.70
CA PRO A 83 -5.34 16.42 -4.37
C PRO A 83 -5.07 15.52 -5.59
N GLN A 84 -5.88 15.68 -6.65
CA GLN A 84 -5.84 14.89 -7.88
C GLN A 84 -4.71 15.30 -8.83
N ASP A 85 -3.99 16.39 -8.56
CA ASP A 85 -2.84 16.79 -9.38
C ASP A 85 -1.64 15.84 -9.21
N ARG A 86 -1.75 14.89 -8.27
CA ARG A 86 -0.80 13.81 -8.04
C ARG A 86 -1.52 12.49 -7.86
N GLU A 87 -0.96 11.45 -8.45
CA GLU A 87 -1.35 10.08 -8.19
C GLU A 87 -0.97 9.68 -6.75
N TRP A 88 -1.68 8.72 -6.16
CA TRP A 88 -1.36 8.23 -4.81
C TRP A 88 0.11 7.77 -4.68
N THR A 89 0.68 7.20 -5.75
CA THR A 89 2.09 6.79 -5.78
C THR A 89 3.06 7.96 -5.61
N GLU A 90 2.72 9.12 -6.18
CA GLU A 90 3.51 10.35 -6.07
C GLU A 90 3.37 10.99 -4.68
N TRP A 91 2.17 10.92 -4.09
CA TRP A 91 1.93 11.30 -2.69
C TRP A 91 2.76 10.46 -1.73
N VAL A 92 2.73 9.13 -1.88
CA VAL A 92 3.56 8.23 -1.06
C VAL A 92 5.04 8.54 -1.21
N TYR A 93 5.52 8.74 -2.44
CA TYR A 93 6.91 9.12 -2.68
C TYR A 93 7.29 10.41 -1.93
N LEU A 94 6.44 11.46 -2.01
CA LEU A 94 6.63 12.70 -1.28
C LEU A 94 6.67 12.48 0.23
N LEU A 95 5.66 11.80 0.79
CA LEU A 95 5.54 11.56 2.24
C LEU A 95 6.72 10.74 2.78
N LYS A 96 7.16 9.70 2.05
CA LYS A 96 8.36 8.92 2.38
C LYS A 96 9.61 9.80 2.38
N ARG A 97 9.79 10.67 1.38
CA ARG A 97 10.93 11.61 1.35
C ARG A 97 10.91 12.60 2.49
N LEU A 98 9.74 13.15 2.82
CA LEU A 98 9.59 14.06 3.96
C LEU A 98 9.92 13.35 5.28
N ALA A 99 9.45 12.10 5.47
CA ALA A 99 9.74 11.30 6.65
C ALA A 99 11.23 10.96 6.79
N THR A 100 11.84 10.40 5.74
CA THR A 100 13.25 9.98 5.74
C THR A 100 14.22 11.16 5.86
N LYS A 101 13.88 12.32 5.28
CA LYS A 101 14.64 13.57 5.46
C LYS A 101 14.33 14.31 6.77
N ARG A 102 13.60 13.67 7.70
CA ARG A 102 13.25 14.21 9.02
C ARG A 102 12.52 15.56 8.95
N ARG A 103 11.73 15.79 7.90
CA ARG A 103 10.91 17.00 7.72
C ARG A 103 9.56 16.90 8.43
N ILE A 104 9.09 15.69 8.74
CA ILE A 104 7.85 15.44 9.49
C ILE A 104 8.18 15.27 10.98
N PRO A 105 7.75 16.18 11.87
CA PRO A 105 7.92 16.01 13.31
C PRO A 105 7.09 14.82 13.84
N ALA A 106 7.67 13.92 14.63
CA ALA A 106 6.96 12.73 15.11
C ALA A 106 5.61 13.06 15.78
N ARG A 107 5.53 14.16 16.54
CA ARG A 107 4.30 14.61 17.23
C ARG A 107 3.09 14.84 16.31
N VAL A 108 3.32 15.13 15.02
CA VAL A 108 2.22 15.32 14.07
C VAL A 108 1.59 14.01 13.62
N LEU A 109 2.29 12.89 13.79
CA LEU A 109 1.82 11.54 13.49
C LEU A 109 1.16 10.89 14.71
N TYR A 110 0.23 9.98 14.48
CA TYR A 110 -0.42 9.21 15.53
C TYR A 110 0.63 8.44 16.35
N ASN A 111 0.58 8.60 17.67
CA ASN A 111 1.54 8.02 18.63
C ASN A 111 3.03 8.20 18.28
N GLY A 112 3.40 9.21 17.49
CA GLY A 112 4.79 9.42 17.09
C GLY A 112 5.38 8.35 16.18
N GLN A 113 4.55 7.55 15.49
CA GLN A 113 4.96 6.32 14.78
C GLN A 113 5.67 6.57 13.42
N ILE A 114 6.71 7.43 13.39
CA ILE A 114 7.46 7.75 12.17
C ILE A 114 8.14 6.53 11.53
N LYS A 115 8.60 5.56 12.34
CA LYS A 115 9.23 4.33 11.84
C LYS A 115 8.24 3.45 11.09
N GLN A 116 7.03 3.32 11.61
CA GLN A 116 5.97 2.52 10.98
C GLN A 116 5.34 3.24 9.79
N PHE A 117 5.35 4.57 9.79
CA PHE A 117 4.74 5.37 8.73
C PHE A 117 5.25 5.01 7.33
N VAL A 118 6.57 4.84 7.15
CA VAL A 118 7.14 4.47 5.84
C VAL A 118 6.64 3.10 5.39
N THR A 119 6.63 2.11 6.28
CA THR A 119 6.11 0.77 5.99
C THR A 119 4.63 0.78 5.64
N ILE A 120 3.82 1.55 6.39
CA ILE A 120 2.38 1.68 6.14
C ILE A 120 2.10 2.30 4.76
N LEU A 121 2.87 3.33 4.39
CA LEU A 121 2.79 3.93 3.06
C LEU A 121 3.16 2.91 1.97
N GLU A 122 4.20 2.10 2.16
CA GLU A 122 4.60 1.07 1.19
C GLU A 122 3.54 -0.01 1.02
N ASN A 123 2.92 -0.46 2.11
CA ASN A 123 1.83 -1.44 2.04
C ASN A 123 0.60 -0.90 1.30
N SER A 124 0.41 0.42 1.30
CA SER A 124 -0.66 1.06 0.51
C SER A 124 -0.32 1.18 -1.00
N LEU A 125 0.92 0.89 -1.44
CA LEU A 125 1.32 0.97 -2.85
C LEU A 125 1.09 -0.31 -3.66
N GLU A 126 0.63 -1.38 -3.04
CA GLU A 126 0.17 -2.62 -3.70
C GLU A 126 -0.93 -2.38 -4.76
N MET A 127 -1.48 -1.15 -4.79
CA MET A 127 -2.43 -0.60 -5.76
C MET A 127 -1.87 -0.41 -7.20
N ARG A 128 -0.68 -0.93 -7.54
CA ARG A 128 -0.08 -0.69 -8.86
C ARG A 128 -1.04 -1.08 -9.99
N HIS A 129 -1.34 -0.07 -10.81
CA HIS A 129 -2.07 -0.11 -12.08
C HIS A 129 -3.60 -0.38 -12.00
N ALA A 130 -4.34 0.37 -11.18
CA ALA A 130 -5.81 0.40 -11.29
C ALA A 130 -6.30 1.13 -12.57
N ALA A 131 -5.58 2.16 -13.05
CA ALA A 131 -6.16 3.09 -14.03
C ALA A 131 -5.72 2.91 -15.50
N LYS A 132 -4.70 2.10 -15.84
CA LYS A 132 -4.06 2.18 -17.18
C LYS A 132 -3.87 0.89 -17.99
N HIS A 133 -4.25 -0.29 -17.49
CA HIS A 133 -4.08 -1.54 -18.24
C HIS A 133 -5.38 -2.36 -18.29
N GLN A 134 -6.00 -2.41 -19.46
CA GLN A 134 -7.23 -3.17 -19.74
C GLN A 134 -7.08 -4.70 -19.58
N SER A 135 -5.84 -5.21 -19.43
CA SER A 135 -5.52 -6.64 -19.32
C SER A 135 -5.08 -7.06 -17.91
N ARG A 136 -5.41 -6.29 -16.87
CA ARG A 136 -4.97 -6.62 -15.51
C ARG A 136 -5.69 -7.87 -14.99
N PRO A 137 -4.95 -8.84 -14.40
CA PRO A 137 -5.58 -9.94 -13.67
C PRO A 137 -6.31 -9.42 -12.43
N LEU A 138 -7.50 -9.98 -12.17
CA LEU A 138 -8.29 -9.68 -10.98
C LEU A 138 -7.46 -9.94 -9.71
N LYS A 139 -7.55 -9.03 -8.74
CA LYS A 139 -7.03 -9.30 -7.39
C LYS A 139 -8.01 -10.21 -6.66
N ASP A 140 -7.50 -11.10 -5.82
CA ASP A 140 -8.35 -11.84 -4.90
C ASP A 140 -8.99 -10.90 -3.87
N ASP A 141 -10.12 -11.34 -3.33
CA ASP A 141 -10.95 -10.50 -2.45
C ASP A 141 -10.20 -10.09 -1.17
N ARG A 142 -9.31 -10.94 -0.65
CA ARG A 142 -8.51 -10.63 0.55
C ARG A 142 -7.53 -9.49 0.25
N ASN A 143 -6.91 -9.51 -0.93
CA ASN A 143 -6.02 -8.43 -1.35
C ASN A 143 -6.78 -7.09 -1.48
N ILE A 144 -8.00 -7.07 -2.04
CA ILE A 144 -8.82 -5.85 -2.08
C ILE A 144 -9.10 -5.30 -0.67
N LEU A 145 -9.51 -6.17 0.26
CA LEU A 145 -9.76 -5.76 1.65
C LEU A 145 -8.47 -5.30 2.36
N GLN A 146 -7.32 -5.94 2.10
CA GLN A 146 -6.02 -5.52 2.64
C GLN A 146 -5.62 -4.13 2.15
N LEU A 147 -5.91 -3.78 0.89
CA LEU A 147 -5.63 -2.46 0.35
C LEU A 147 -6.44 -1.37 1.05
N ILE A 148 -7.74 -1.61 1.28
CA ILE A 148 -8.59 -0.68 2.03
C ILE A 148 -8.04 -0.56 3.47
N SER A 149 -7.71 -1.69 4.11
CA SER A 149 -7.15 -1.71 5.46
C SER A 149 -5.81 -0.95 5.58
N ALA A 150 -4.92 -1.09 4.59
CA ALA A 150 -3.70 -0.29 4.51
C ALA A 150 -4.01 1.21 4.42
N GLY A 151 -5.02 1.59 3.63
CA GLY A 151 -5.51 2.97 3.56
C GLY A 151 -6.02 3.50 4.92
N ILE A 152 -6.78 2.67 5.66
CA ILE A 152 -7.24 3.01 7.02
C ILE A 152 -6.03 3.29 7.93
N GLN A 153 -4.97 2.49 7.85
CA GLN A 153 -3.75 2.72 8.64
C GLN A 153 -3.04 4.02 8.25
N VAL A 154 -3.00 4.38 6.96
CA VAL A 154 -2.46 5.67 6.50
C VAL A 154 -3.26 6.82 7.13
N ALA A 155 -4.59 6.80 6.99
CA ALA A 155 -5.47 7.84 7.55
C ALA A 155 -5.29 7.98 9.07
N LYS A 156 -5.20 6.85 9.77
CA LYS A 156 -4.93 6.80 11.21
C LYS A 156 -3.60 7.47 11.56
N ILE A 157 -2.51 7.11 10.88
CA ILE A 157 -1.18 7.69 11.14
C ILE A 157 -1.17 9.20 10.90
N LEU A 158 -1.85 9.66 9.86
CA LEU A 158 -1.99 11.09 9.53
C LEU A 158 -2.97 11.85 10.45
N LYS A 159 -3.63 11.14 11.38
CA LYS A 159 -4.66 11.67 12.30
C LYS A 159 -5.86 12.29 11.57
N ASP A 160 -6.25 11.71 10.43
CA ASP A 160 -7.46 12.10 9.71
C ASP A 160 -8.61 11.18 10.07
N ALA A 161 -9.42 11.61 11.05
CA ALA A 161 -10.57 10.84 11.52
C ALA A 161 -11.65 10.70 10.44
N SER A 162 -11.83 11.70 9.58
CA SER A 162 -12.83 11.66 8.51
C SER A 162 -12.44 10.65 7.42
N ALA A 163 -11.15 10.60 7.04
CA ALA A 163 -10.67 9.62 6.09
C ALA A 163 -10.73 8.20 6.67
N MET A 164 -10.40 8.04 7.95
CA MET A 164 -10.45 6.75 8.62
C MET A 164 -11.88 6.18 8.65
N ASP A 165 -12.88 6.99 9.07
CA ASP A 165 -14.30 6.57 9.08
C ASP A 165 -14.82 6.26 7.66
N TYR A 166 -14.45 7.07 6.66
CA TYR A 166 -14.84 6.81 5.27
C TYR A 166 -14.31 5.46 4.77
N LEU A 167 -13.00 5.20 4.97
CA LEU A 167 -12.35 3.98 4.50
C LEU A 167 -12.84 2.74 5.26
N ASP A 168 -13.18 2.88 6.54
CA ASP A 168 -13.80 1.80 7.33
C ASP A 168 -15.17 1.41 6.77
N ARG A 169 -16.03 2.39 6.44
CA ARG A 169 -17.31 2.12 5.78
C ARG A 169 -17.13 1.48 4.41
N LEU A 170 -16.13 1.91 3.65
CA LEU A 170 -15.79 1.29 2.36
C LEU A 170 -15.32 -0.15 2.53
N TYR A 171 -14.56 -0.45 3.58
CA TYR A 171 -14.15 -1.82 3.91
C TYR A 171 -15.38 -2.70 4.15
N VAL A 172 -16.25 -2.29 5.07
CA VAL A 172 -17.45 -3.06 5.45
C VAL A 172 -18.40 -3.25 4.26
N SER A 173 -18.60 -2.23 3.43
CA SER A 173 -19.47 -2.34 2.26
C SER A 173 -18.88 -3.27 1.19
N THR A 174 -17.55 -3.21 0.97
CA THR A 174 -16.85 -4.08 0.02
C THR A 174 -16.90 -5.53 0.48
N GLU A 175 -16.67 -5.79 1.77
CA GLU A 175 -16.78 -7.14 2.36
C GLU A 175 -18.19 -7.72 2.19
N LYS A 176 -19.22 -6.91 2.46
CA LYS A 176 -20.61 -7.32 2.25
C LYS A 176 -20.89 -7.67 0.78
N GLN A 177 -20.41 -6.85 -0.15
CA GLN A 177 -20.56 -7.09 -1.59
C GLN A 177 -19.86 -8.39 -2.03
N ILE A 178 -18.64 -8.66 -1.53
CA ILE A 178 -17.94 -9.93 -1.75
C ILE A 178 -18.79 -11.11 -1.28
N GLN A 179 -19.34 -11.04 -0.07
CA GLN A 179 -20.15 -12.11 0.50
C GLN A 179 -21.44 -12.37 -0.31
N GLU A 180 -22.10 -11.31 -0.77
CA GLU A 180 -23.29 -11.40 -1.62
C GLU A 180 -22.98 -12.07 -2.97
N ARG A 181 -21.87 -11.70 -3.61
CA ARG A 181 -21.40 -12.33 -4.86
C ARG A 181 -21.05 -13.80 -4.67
N ALA A 182 -20.35 -14.12 -3.58
CA ALA A 182 -20.01 -15.50 -3.26
C ALA A 182 -21.27 -16.35 -3.05
N ASN A 183 -22.22 -15.88 -2.25
CA ASN A 183 -23.48 -16.58 -1.98
C ASN A 183 -24.32 -16.79 -3.25
N ALA A 184 -24.34 -15.81 -4.16
CA ALA A 184 -25.05 -15.95 -5.44
C ALA A 184 -24.44 -17.05 -6.31
N ARG A 185 -23.11 -17.17 -6.34
CA ARG A 185 -22.38 -18.20 -7.09
C ARG A 185 -22.64 -19.62 -6.56
N PHE A 186 -22.92 -19.79 -5.27
CA PHE A 186 -23.25 -21.10 -4.68
C PHE A 186 -24.73 -21.49 -4.86
N ARG A 187 -25.59 -20.56 -5.30
CA ARG A 187 -27.03 -20.80 -5.53
C ARG A 187 -27.37 -21.07 -7.00
N SER A 188 -26.44 -20.78 -7.92
CA SER A 188 -26.49 -21.13 -9.34
C SER A 188 -25.88 -22.50 -9.59
#